data_AF-A0A2V8GL15-F1
#
_entry.id   AF-A0A2V8GL15-F1
#
_cell.length_a   1.000
_cell.length_b   1.000
_cell.length_c   1.000
_cell.angle_alpha   90.00
_cell.angle_beta   90.00
_cell.angle_gamma   90.00
#
_symmetry.space_group_name_H-M   'P 1'
#
loop_
_entity.id
_entity.type
_entity.pdbx_description
1 polymer ?
#
loop_
_entity_poly.entity_id
_entity_poly.type
_entity_poly.pdbx_seq_one_letter_code
_entity_poly.pdbx_strand_id
1 'polypeptide(L)'
;MLVLALALMLGQAAGAVQPQQTSPLPGATPPTPTAPPAPAPPPGQSVVAPPPLGRVFASDHGIIFNAIRPDKVMDFEMVLAKLRDALANSKDPVRQQQGWGWKIYKQTEPGPNGSVLYVFVMDPAVKGADYGVAKILAEAYPTEIMELYRMYIGAFATAGQTLINLQPIPAPAIAGPGTTGLGNEGTTTPATPKSPNSQVP
;
A
#
# COMPACT_ATOMS: atom_id res chain seq x y z
N MET A 1 58.59 -12.31 -41.88
CA MET A 1 57.61 -11.82 -42.85
C MET A 1 56.79 -10.70 -42.20
N LEU A 2 56.55 -9.65 -42.99
CA LEU A 2 55.76 -8.41 -42.77
C LEU A 2 54.33 -8.73 -42.28
N VAL A 3 53.59 -7.91 -41.50
CA VAL A 3 52.91 -6.61 -41.77
C VAL A 3 52.42 -6.08 -40.40
N LEU A 4 52.72 -4.90 -39.84
CA LEU A 4 52.50 -3.46 -40.14
C LEU A 4 51.05 -2.92 -40.03
N ALA A 5 50.76 -2.15 -38.97
CA ALA A 5 49.80 -1.02 -38.87
C ALA A 5 50.02 -0.35 -37.49
N LEU A 6 50.67 0.81 -37.31
CA LEU A 6 50.41 2.20 -37.71
C LEU A 6 49.11 2.81 -37.15
N ALA A 7 49.24 3.67 -36.11
CA ALA A 7 48.54 4.95 -36.00
C ALA A 7 49.16 5.81 -34.86
N LEU A 8 49.84 6.89 -35.26
CA LEU A 8 50.20 8.03 -34.40
C LEU A 8 48.96 8.92 -34.18
N MET A 9 48.84 9.54 -33.01
CA MET A 9 48.30 10.91 -32.87
C MET A 9 49.03 11.66 -31.75
N LEU A 10 49.59 12.82 -32.11
CA LEU A 10 50.21 13.82 -31.23
C LEU A 10 49.15 14.77 -30.65
N GLY A 11 49.38 15.21 -29.41
CA GLY A 11 49.53 16.64 -29.11
C GLY A 11 48.35 17.47 -28.53
N GLN A 12 48.62 18.03 -27.35
CA GLN A 12 48.34 19.43 -26.90
C GLN A 12 46.91 19.77 -26.39
N ALA A 13 46.67 20.67 -25.42
CA ALA A 13 47.48 21.47 -24.50
C ALA A 13 46.58 21.90 -23.31
N ALA A 14 47.19 22.29 -22.20
CA ALA A 14 46.52 22.92 -21.06
C ALA A 14 46.00 24.32 -21.42
N GLY A 15 44.77 24.63 -21.00
CA GLY A 15 44.17 25.96 -21.11
C GLY A 15 43.09 26.15 -20.06
N ALA A 16 43.41 26.91 -19.01
CA ALA A 16 42.43 27.40 -18.05
C ALA A 16 41.60 28.52 -18.69
N VAL A 17 40.27 28.46 -18.56
CA VAL A 17 39.36 29.54 -18.96
C VAL A 17 38.54 29.96 -17.74
N GLN A 18 38.67 31.24 -17.41
CA GLN A 18 38.09 31.93 -16.27
C GLN A 18 36.63 32.34 -16.60
N PRO A 19 35.65 32.20 -15.67
CA PRO A 19 34.28 32.60 -15.97
C PRO A 19 34.09 34.11 -15.88
N GLN A 20 33.51 34.66 -16.95
CA GLN A 20 33.18 36.07 -17.16
C GLN A 20 31.95 36.47 -16.35
N GLN A 21 32.08 37.53 -15.55
CA GLN A 21 31.04 38.08 -14.67
C GLN A 21 30.21 39.12 -15.44
N THR A 22 28.90 38.90 -15.60
CA THR A 22 27.94 39.88 -16.17
C THR A 22 26.98 40.37 -15.08
N SER A 23 26.94 41.69 -14.86
CA SER A 23 26.04 42.37 -13.92
C SER A 23 24.55 42.27 -14.35
N PRO A 24 23.58 42.23 -13.42
CA PRO A 24 22.15 42.17 -13.73
C PRO A 24 21.46 43.56 -13.85
N LEU A 25 20.37 43.61 -14.63
CA LEU A 25 19.44 44.76 -14.75
C LEU A 25 18.53 44.91 -13.50
N PRO A 26 17.99 46.11 -13.20
CA PRO A 26 17.15 46.37 -12.03
C PRO A 26 15.63 46.26 -12.29
N GLY A 27 14.90 45.51 -11.45
CA GLY A 27 13.44 45.64 -11.29
C GLY A 27 12.69 44.39 -10.79
N ALA A 28 12.16 44.47 -9.56
CA ALA A 28 11.11 43.64 -8.91
C ALA A 28 11.49 42.17 -8.55
N THR A 29 11.29 41.60 -7.35
CA THR A 29 10.49 41.82 -6.12
C THR A 29 11.27 41.28 -4.89
N PRO A 30 10.87 41.54 -3.62
CA PRO A 30 11.57 41.02 -2.44
C PRO A 30 11.46 39.48 -2.34
N PRO A 31 12.57 38.74 -2.18
CA PRO A 31 12.51 37.31 -1.91
C PRO A 31 12.17 37.05 -0.43
N THR A 32 11.15 36.21 -0.21
CA THR A 32 10.94 35.46 1.03
C THR A 32 12.23 34.70 1.40
N PRO A 33 12.63 34.58 2.69
CA PRO A 33 13.83 33.84 3.05
C PRO A 33 13.73 32.36 2.64
N THR A 34 14.40 32.00 1.57
CA THR A 34 14.57 30.61 1.12
C THR A 34 15.61 29.95 2.01
N ALA A 35 15.22 28.88 2.71
CA ALA A 35 16.18 27.95 3.30
C ALA A 35 17.10 27.38 2.20
N PRO A 36 18.39 27.10 2.49
CA PRO A 36 19.30 26.57 1.49
C PRO A 36 18.76 25.27 0.86
N PRO A 37 18.81 25.10 -0.47
CA PRO A 37 18.47 23.84 -1.09
C PRO A 37 19.49 22.78 -0.64
N ALA A 38 18.98 21.68 -0.08
CA ALA A 38 19.79 20.51 0.21
C ALA A 38 20.41 19.96 -1.10
N PRO A 39 21.64 19.41 -1.07
CA PRO A 39 22.29 18.90 -2.27
C PRO A 39 21.45 17.82 -2.95
N ALA A 40 21.22 17.96 -4.26
CA ALA A 40 20.63 16.91 -5.06
C ALA A 40 21.63 15.73 -5.19
N PRO A 41 21.21 14.48 -4.97
CA PRO A 41 22.08 13.33 -5.16
C PRO A 41 22.44 13.15 -6.64
N PRO A 42 23.64 12.62 -6.95
CA PRO A 42 24.11 12.44 -8.33
C PRO A 42 23.21 11.48 -9.13
N PRO A 43 23.02 11.70 -10.45
CA PRO A 43 22.22 10.83 -11.30
C PRO A 43 22.83 9.43 -11.38
N GLY A 44 22.07 8.39 -11.02
CA GLY A 44 22.49 6.99 -11.12
C GLY A 44 22.45 6.18 -9.82
N GLN A 45 22.07 6.77 -8.69
CA GLN A 45 21.74 6.01 -7.48
C GLN A 45 20.23 5.91 -7.32
N SER A 46 19.69 4.69 -7.47
CA SER A 46 18.39 4.35 -6.93
C SER A 46 18.42 4.60 -5.43
N VAL A 47 17.92 5.75 -4.99
CA VAL A 47 17.64 6.00 -3.58
C VAL A 47 16.50 5.07 -3.17
N VAL A 48 16.86 3.89 -2.67
CA VAL A 48 15.92 3.05 -1.94
C VAL A 48 15.60 3.83 -0.67
N ALA A 49 14.42 4.47 -0.64
CA ALA A 49 13.93 5.12 0.56
C ALA A 49 13.93 4.10 1.72
N PRO A 50 14.35 4.47 2.94
CA PRO A 50 14.20 3.62 4.11
C PRO A 50 12.73 3.16 4.20
N PRO A 51 12.44 1.87 4.41
CA PRO A 51 11.08 1.44 4.66
C PRO A 51 10.53 2.25 5.83
N PRO A 52 9.31 2.80 5.76
CA PRO A 52 8.76 3.57 6.87
C PRO A 52 8.83 2.74 8.15
N LEU A 53 9.29 3.38 9.23
CA LEU A 53 9.27 2.81 10.57
C LEU A 53 7.79 2.63 10.96
N GLY A 54 7.37 1.38 11.05
CA GLY A 54 5.98 0.97 11.25
C GLY A 54 5.28 0.60 9.94
N ARG A 55 4.56 -0.53 9.95
CA ARG A 55 3.67 -0.92 8.85
C ARG A 55 2.32 -0.26 9.08
N VAL A 56 2.22 1.02 8.75
CA VAL A 56 1.04 1.84 9.02
C VAL A 56 0.23 2.05 7.75
N PHE A 57 -1.09 1.85 7.84
CA PHE A 57 -2.03 2.16 6.77
C PHE A 57 -2.65 3.54 6.98
N ALA A 58 -2.68 4.33 5.91
CA ALA A 58 -3.33 5.63 5.83
C ALA A 58 -4.79 5.52 5.35
N SER A 59 -5.15 4.40 4.73
CA SER A 59 -6.51 4.06 4.27
C SER A 59 -7.15 2.98 5.12
N ASP A 60 -8.47 2.79 4.96
CA ASP A 60 -9.23 1.71 5.60
C ASP A 60 -8.94 0.33 4.97
N HIS A 61 -8.24 0.27 3.84
CA HIS A 61 -7.87 -0.99 3.20
C HIS A 61 -6.41 -0.98 2.79
N GLY A 62 -5.75 -2.12 2.85
CA GLY A 62 -4.37 -2.22 2.41
C GLY A 62 -3.88 -3.64 2.24
N ILE A 63 -2.78 -3.78 1.53
CA ILE A 63 -2.14 -5.07 1.24
C ILE A 63 -0.66 -5.02 1.59
N ILE A 64 -0.13 -6.12 2.12
CA ILE A 64 1.31 -6.37 2.24
C ILE A 64 1.67 -7.65 1.48
N PHE A 65 2.62 -7.53 0.55
CA PHE A 65 3.20 -8.67 -0.15
C PHE A 65 4.47 -9.16 0.57
N ASN A 66 4.53 -10.47 0.79
CA ASN A 66 5.62 -11.15 1.48
C ASN A 66 6.14 -12.28 0.59
N ALA A 67 7.21 -12.04 -0.18
CA ALA A 67 7.87 -13.10 -0.93
C ALA A 67 8.78 -13.89 0.00
N ILE A 68 8.49 -15.18 0.19
CA ILE A 68 9.18 -16.06 1.14
C ILE A 68 10.04 -17.08 0.39
N ARG A 69 11.24 -17.35 0.91
CA ARG A 69 12.14 -18.36 0.34
C ARG A 69 11.50 -19.76 0.44
N PRO A 70 11.66 -20.63 -0.56
CA PRO A 70 11.06 -21.96 -0.55
C PRO A 70 11.50 -22.82 0.65
N ASP A 71 12.74 -22.66 1.10
CA ASP A 71 13.33 -23.37 2.26
C ASP A 71 12.93 -22.76 3.61
N LYS A 72 12.15 -21.68 3.63
CA LYS A 72 11.76 -20.94 4.84
C LYS A 72 10.26 -20.78 5.05
N VAL A 73 9.48 -21.48 4.27
CA VAL A 73 8.01 -21.49 4.39
C VAL A 73 7.59 -21.92 5.79
N MET A 74 8.18 -22.99 6.33
CA MET A 74 7.86 -23.50 7.67
C MET A 74 8.17 -22.46 8.76
N ASP A 75 9.38 -21.87 8.72
CA ASP A 75 9.81 -20.84 9.66
C ASP A 75 8.84 -19.64 9.64
N PHE A 76 8.42 -19.21 8.46
CA PHE A 76 7.46 -18.12 8.30
C PHE A 76 6.07 -18.49 8.83
N GLU A 77 5.57 -19.68 8.53
CA GLU A 77 4.24 -20.13 8.99
C GLU A 77 4.18 -20.30 10.51
N MET A 78 5.27 -20.73 11.17
CA MET A 78 5.37 -20.73 12.63
C MET A 78 5.26 -19.31 13.21
N VAL A 79 5.92 -18.33 12.58
CA VAL A 79 5.81 -16.92 12.96
C VAL A 79 4.38 -16.40 12.77
N LEU A 80 3.69 -16.79 11.69
CA LEU A 80 2.28 -16.41 11.48
C LEU A 80 1.34 -17.01 12.52
N ALA A 81 1.60 -18.24 12.96
CA ALA A 81 0.81 -18.86 14.04
C ALA A 81 0.94 -18.04 15.33
N LYS A 82 2.18 -17.72 15.74
CA LYS A 82 2.45 -16.84 16.90
C LYS A 82 1.83 -15.46 16.74
N LEU A 83 1.88 -14.87 15.54
CA LEU A 83 1.25 -13.59 15.26
C LEU A 83 -0.27 -13.63 15.48
N ARG A 84 -0.95 -14.68 14.97
CA ARG A 84 -2.39 -14.86 15.18
C ARG A 84 -2.73 -15.05 16.66
N ASP A 85 -1.96 -15.89 17.35
CA ASP A 85 -2.14 -16.13 18.77
C ASP A 85 -1.96 -14.84 19.59
N ALA A 86 -0.95 -14.02 19.27
CA ALA A 86 -0.71 -12.73 19.91
C ALA A 86 -1.89 -11.77 19.73
N LEU A 87 -2.42 -11.66 18.50
CA LEU A 87 -3.53 -10.76 18.20
C LEU A 87 -4.84 -11.23 18.84
N ALA A 88 -5.11 -12.54 18.83
CA ALA A 88 -6.32 -13.12 19.40
C ALA A 88 -6.35 -13.03 20.93
N ASN A 89 -5.20 -13.19 21.59
CA ASN A 89 -5.11 -13.17 23.05
C ASN A 89 -4.74 -11.80 23.63
N SER A 90 -4.59 -10.77 22.78
CA SER A 90 -4.23 -9.43 23.24
C SER A 90 -5.30 -8.85 24.16
N LYS A 91 -4.87 -8.14 25.19
CA LYS A 91 -5.74 -7.29 26.03
C LYS A 91 -5.91 -5.88 25.46
N ASP A 92 -5.09 -5.51 24.48
CA ASP A 92 -5.22 -4.25 23.75
C ASP A 92 -6.34 -4.39 22.70
N PRO A 93 -7.44 -3.62 22.82
CA PRO A 93 -8.54 -3.68 21.85
C PRO A 93 -8.10 -3.29 20.43
N VAL A 94 -7.07 -2.46 20.28
CA VAL A 94 -6.50 -2.10 18.97
C VAL A 94 -5.88 -3.33 18.32
N ARG A 95 -5.12 -4.14 19.07
CA ARG A 95 -4.54 -5.40 18.56
C ARG A 95 -5.61 -6.43 18.18
N GLN A 96 -6.68 -6.54 18.97
CA GLN A 96 -7.80 -7.42 18.64
C GLN A 96 -8.47 -6.98 17.33
N GLN A 97 -8.72 -5.68 17.17
CA GLN A 97 -9.28 -5.13 15.94
C GLN A 97 -8.36 -5.33 14.73
N GLN A 98 -7.04 -5.14 14.91
CA GLN A 98 -6.06 -5.46 13.87
C GLN A 98 -6.14 -6.93 13.47
N GLY A 99 -6.21 -7.86 14.42
CA GLY A 99 -6.37 -9.29 14.15
C GLY A 99 -7.65 -9.61 13.37
N TRP A 100 -8.76 -8.98 13.73
CA TRP A 100 -10.05 -9.19 13.06
C TRP A 100 -10.04 -8.77 11.58
N GLY A 101 -9.43 -7.61 11.27
CA GLY A 101 -9.33 -7.09 9.91
C GLY A 101 -8.21 -7.72 9.06
N TRP A 102 -7.33 -8.53 9.65
CA TRP A 102 -6.12 -9.04 8.98
C TRP A 102 -6.31 -10.46 8.44
N LYS A 103 -6.52 -10.54 7.13
CA LYS A 103 -6.60 -11.79 6.37
C LYS A 103 -5.23 -12.13 5.78
N ILE A 104 -4.86 -13.41 5.76
CA ILE A 104 -3.58 -13.87 5.21
C ILE A 104 -3.86 -14.95 4.17
N TYR A 105 -3.41 -14.71 2.95
CA TYR A 105 -3.49 -15.65 1.83
C TYR A 105 -2.11 -16.17 1.48
N LYS A 106 -2.04 -17.40 1.02
CA LYS A 106 -0.85 -18.03 0.45
C LYS A 106 -1.11 -18.24 -1.04
N GLN A 107 -0.19 -17.80 -1.88
CA GLN A 107 -0.24 -18.05 -3.32
C GLN A 107 -0.14 -19.55 -3.59
N THR A 108 -0.99 -20.05 -4.49
CA THR A 108 -1.05 -21.46 -4.88
C THR A 108 -0.05 -21.79 -5.99
N GLU A 109 0.30 -20.80 -6.80
CA GLU A 109 1.27 -20.91 -7.88
C GLU A 109 2.72 -20.68 -7.36
N PRO A 110 3.74 -21.21 -8.03
CA PRO A 110 5.12 -20.83 -7.76
C PRO A 110 5.37 -19.35 -8.09
N GLY A 111 6.00 -18.63 -7.16
CA GLY A 111 6.49 -17.28 -7.41
C GLY A 111 7.83 -17.27 -8.15
N PRO A 112 8.34 -16.07 -8.50
CA PRO A 112 9.67 -15.94 -9.10
C PRO A 112 10.72 -16.64 -8.25
N ASN A 113 11.64 -17.37 -8.91
CA ASN A 113 12.71 -18.14 -8.27
C ASN A 113 12.21 -19.19 -7.25
N GLY A 114 10.98 -19.70 -7.41
CA GLY A 114 10.38 -20.67 -6.49
C GLY A 114 9.96 -20.07 -5.14
N SER A 115 9.91 -18.74 -5.03
CA SER A 115 9.38 -18.10 -3.83
C SER A 115 7.90 -18.41 -3.62
N VAL A 116 7.46 -18.36 -2.37
CA VAL A 116 6.06 -18.51 -1.99
C VAL A 116 5.56 -17.15 -1.52
N LEU A 117 4.53 -16.62 -2.19
CA LEU A 117 3.97 -15.32 -1.85
C LEU A 117 2.89 -15.47 -0.77
N TYR A 118 3.03 -14.72 0.33
CA TYR A 118 1.94 -14.48 1.27
C TYR A 118 1.42 -13.06 1.11
N VAL A 119 0.10 -12.94 1.00
CA VAL A 119 -0.61 -11.67 0.85
C VAL A 119 -1.35 -11.39 2.14
N PHE A 120 -0.95 -10.33 2.83
CA PHE A 120 -1.72 -9.81 3.96
C PHE A 120 -2.71 -8.80 3.43
N VAL A 121 -3.98 -8.95 3.78
CA VAL A 121 -5.05 -8.03 3.43
C VAL A 121 -5.60 -7.47 4.72
N MET A 122 -5.61 -6.15 4.84
CA MET A 122 -6.18 -5.42 5.97
C MET A 122 -7.48 -4.81 5.48
N ASP A 123 -8.60 -5.34 5.98
CA ASP A 123 -9.95 -5.02 5.52
C ASP A 123 -10.97 -5.29 6.64
N PRO A 124 -11.29 -4.27 7.47
CA PRO A 124 -10.70 -2.93 7.49
C PRO A 124 -9.32 -2.91 8.19
N ALA A 125 -8.45 -2.01 7.74
CA ALA A 125 -7.26 -1.61 8.46
C ALA A 125 -7.61 -0.65 9.61
N VAL A 126 -6.91 -0.77 10.74
CA VAL A 126 -6.98 0.21 11.81
C VAL A 126 -6.05 1.37 11.45
N LYS A 127 -6.63 2.51 11.08
CA LYS A 127 -5.89 3.71 10.67
C LYS A 127 -4.86 4.12 11.72
N GLY A 128 -3.63 4.36 11.30
CA GLY A 128 -2.54 4.77 12.20
C GLY A 128 -1.94 3.66 13.06
N ALA A 129 -2.54 2.47 13.09
CA ALA A 129 -1.98 1.34 13.84
C ALA A 129 -0.78 0.72 13.09
N ASP A 130 0.20 0.24 13.85
CA ASP A 130 1.39 -0.40 13.33
C ASP A 130 1.19 -1.92 13.21
N TYR A 131 1.24 -2.44 11.99
CA TYR A 131 1.13 -3.86 11.62
C TYR A 131 2.49 -4.57 11.55
N GLY A 132 3.55 -3.97 12.13
CA GLY A 132 4.86 -4.59 12.19
C GLY A 132 4.83 -5.91 12.97
N VAL A 133 4.99 -7.02 12.27
CA VAL A 133 4.98 -8.38 12.86
C VAL A 133 5.97 -8.51 14.01
N ALA A 134 7.21 -8.04 13.81
CA ALA A 134 8.25 -8.10 14.85
C ALA A 134 7.86 -7.34 16.12
N LYS A 135 7.19 -6.18 15.98
CA LYS A 135 6.75 -5.38 17.13
C LYS A 135 5.63 -6.09 17.90
N ILE A 136 4.63 -6.60 17.20
CA ILE A 136 3.52 -7.36 17.81
C ILE A 136 4.06 -8.58 18.56
N LEU A 137 5.02 -9.30 17.97
CA LEU A 137 5.64 -10.45 18.61
C LEU A 137 6.52 -10.06 19.81
N ALA A 138 7.21 -8.92 19.76
CA ALA A 138 8.01 -8.44 20.87
C ALA A 138 7.13 -8.08 22.08
N GLU A 139 5.95 -7.50 21.83
CA GLU A 139 4.96 -7.19 22.86
C GLU A 139 4.37 -8.46 23.49
N ALA A 140 4.06 -9.49 22.69
CA ALA A 140 3.39 -10.70 23.17
C ALA A 140 4.34 -11.77 23.72
N TYR A 141 5.54 -11.90 23.13
CA TYR A 141 6.51 -12.96 23.43
C TYR A 141 7.92 -12.38 23.65
N PRO A 142 8.12 -11.50 24.64
CA PRO A 142 9.39 -10.80 24.84
C PRO A 142 10.58 -11.73 25.10
N THR A 143 10.34 -12.95 25.61
CA THR A 143 11.39 -13.95 25.85
C THR A 143 11.75 -14.75 24.60
N GLU A 144 10.84 -14.85 23.62
CA GLU A 144 11.03 -15.61 22.37
C GLU A 144 11.44 -14.71 21.19
N ILE A 145 11.39 -13.38 21.36
CA ILE A 145 11.52 -12.42 20.26
C ILE A 145 12.79 -12.58 19.43
N MET A 146 13.92 -12.93 20.03
CA MET A 146 15.19 -13.09 19.30
C MET A 146 15.07 -14.20 18.25
N GLU A 147 14.44 -15.32 18.62
CA GLU A 147 14.24 -16.45 17.72
C GLU A 147 13.16 -16.16 16.68
N LEU A 148 12.03 -15.62 17.11
CA LEU A 148 10.92 -15.26 16.23
C LEU A 148 11.34 -14.23 15.17
N TYR A 149 12.13 -13.23 15.57
CA TYR A 149 12.65 -12.22 14.66
C TYR A 149 13.62 -12.82 13.65
N ARG A 150 14.51 -13.73 14.08
CA ARG A 150 15.44 -14.43 13.19
C ARG A 150 14.71 -15.25 12.14
N MET A 151 13.72 -16.05 12.55
CA MET A 151 12.88 -16.84 11.63
C MET A 151 12.15 -15.92 10.65
N TYR A 152 11.57 -14.83 11.15
CA TYR A 152 10.80 -13.88 10.33
C TYR A 152 11.65 -13.15 9.29
N ILE A 153 12.74 -12.49 9.70
CA ILE A 153 13.60 -11.74 8.77
C ILE A 153 14.32 -12.69 7.81
N GLY A 154 14.77 -13.84 8.31
CA GLY A 154 15.40 -14.86 7.49
C GLY A 154 14.48 -15.48 6.44
N ALA A 155 13.16 -15.34 6.56
CA ALA A 155 12.24 -15.97 5.62
C ALA A 155 12.12 -15.24 4.27
N PHE A 156 12.41 -13.94 4.19
CA PHE A 156 12.16 -13.16 2.98
C PHE A 156 13.10 -13.51 1.82
N ALA A 157 12.54 -13.66 0.62
CA ALA A 157 13.27 -13.90 -0.62
C ALA A 157 13.81 -12.63 -1.27
N THR A 158 13.19 -11.49 -0.99
CA THR A 158 13.60 -10.16 -1.46
C THR A 158 13.91 -9.25 -0.28
N ALA A 159 14.44 -8.05 -0.55
CA ALA A 159 14.63 -7.03 0.47
C ALA A 159 13.27 -6.54 1.03
N GLY A 160 12.75 -7.26 2.02
CA GLY A 160 11.57 -6.90 2.78
C GLY A 160 10.24 -7.10 2.06
N GLN A 161 9.26 -6.29 2.47
CA GLN A 161 7.85 -6.36 2.10
C GLN A 161 7.47 -5.17 1.24
N THR A 162 6.48 -5.36 0.37
CA THR A 162 5.80 -4.26 -0.32
C THR A 162 4.47 -3.99 0.36
N LEU A 163 4.24 -2.76 0.83
CA LEU A 163 2.98 -2.31 1.42
C LEU A 163 2.25 -1.37 0.46
N ILE A 164 0.95 -1.56 0.29
CA ILE A 164 0.10 -0.74 -0.58
C ILE A 164 -1.16 -0.32 0.18
N ASN A 165 -1.45 0.99 0.16
CA ASN A 165 -2.74 1.53 0.59
C ASN A 165 -3.75 1.43 -0.54
N LEU A 166 -4.98 1.02 -0.24
CA LEU A 166 -6.02 0.81 -1.24
C LEU A 166 -7.24 1.69 -0.97
N GLN A 167 -7.78 2.23 -2.05
CA GLN A 167 -9.09 2.88 -2.07
C GLN A 167 -10.07 1.93 -2.77
N PRO A 168 -11.17 1.52 -2.12
CA PRO A 168 -12.17 0.69 -2.78
C PRO A 168 -12.85 1.50 -3.89
N ILE A 169 -13.06 0.85 -5.04
CA ILE A 169 -13.91 1.40 -6.11
C ILE A 169 -15.32 0.83 -5.92
N PRO A 170 -16.34 1.66 -5.68
CA PRO A 170 -17.71 1.18 -5.55
C PRO A 170 -18.14 0.42 -6.80
N ALA A 171 -18.76 -0.74 -6.62
CA ALA A 171 -19.43 -1.42 -7.72
C ALA A 171 -20.61 -0.55 -8.21
N PRO A 172 -20.88 -0.48 -9.52
CA PRO A 172 -22.09 0.16 -10.01
C PRO A 172 -23.31 -0.55 -9.39
N ALA A 173 -24.26 0.24 -8.89
CA ALA A 173 -25.50 -0.31 -8.36
C ALA A 173 -26.22 -1.05 -9.49
N ILE A 174 -26.27 -2.38 -9.40
CA ILE A 174 -27.14 -3.16 -10.26
C ILE A 174 -28.54 -2.94 -9.71
N ALA A 175 -29.38 -2.19 -10.44
CA ALA A 175 -30.80 -2.14 -10.14
C ALA A 175 -31.33 -3.58 -10.21
N GLY A 176 -31.62 -4.17 -9.04
CA GLY A 176 -32.16 -5.52 -9.00
C GLY A 176 -33.45 -5.60 -9.82
N PRO A 177 -33.74 -6.74 -10.48
CA PRO A 177 -35.01 -6.92 -11.16
C PRO A 177 -36.14 -6.91 -10.13
N GLY A 178 -36.87 -5.79 -10.08
CA GLY A 178 -38.24 -5.70 -9.57
C GLY A 178 -38.45 -6.03 -8.10
N THR A 179 -38.21 -5.07 -7.20
CA THR A 179 -39.13 -4.85 -6.07
C THR A 179 -40.02 -3.66 -6.42
N THR A 180 -40.76 -3.76 -7.52
CA THR A 180 -41.95 -2.92 -7.71
C THR A 180 -42.90 -3.34 -6.60
N GLY A 181 -43.03 -2.48 -5.60
CA GLY A 181 -44.03 -2.64 -4.56
C GLY A 181 -45.37 -2.89 -5.21
N LEU A 182 -46.04 -3.96 -4.79
CA LEU A 182 -47.49 -4.00 -4.76
C LEU A 182 -47.89 -2.86 -3.84
N GLY A 183 -48.12 -1.70 -4.44
CA GLY A 183 -48.67 -0.55 -3.77
C GLY A 183 -49.98 -0.96 -3.13
N ASN A 184 -50.09 -0.66 -1.84
CA ASN A 184 -51.37 -0.36 -1.21
C ASN A 184 -52.05 0.73 -2.05
N GLU A 185 -52.94 0.34 -2.95
CA GLU A 185 -53.94 1.24 -3.49
C GLU A 185 -54.88 1.61 -2.32
N GLY A 186 -54.69 2.83 -1.82
CA GLY A 186 -55.64 3.45 -0.93
C GLY A 186 -57.00 3.58 -1.61
N THR A 187 -58.01 3.01 -0.94
CA THR A 187 -59.31 3.64 -0.70
C THR A 187 -59.84 4.56 -1.81
N THR A 188 -60.43 3.99 -2.85
CA THR A 188 -61.48 4.67 -3.61
C THR A 188 -62.83 4.06 -3.27
N THR A 189 -63.55 4.77 -2.40
CA THR A 189 -64.98 4.63 -2.13
C THR A 189 -65.79 4.42 -3.42
N PRO A 190 -66.72 3.45 -3.48
CA PRO A 190 -67.67 3.37 -4.58
C PRO A 190 -68.62 4.55 -4.53
N ALA A 191 -68.56 5.44 -5.53
CA ALA A 191 -69.55 6.47 -5.74
C ALA A 191 -70.89 5.82 -6.15
N THR A 192 -71.93 6.08 -5.36
CA THR A 192 -73.32 5.74 -5.63
C THR A 192 -73.78 6.32 -6.97
N PRO A 193 -74.49 5.56 -7.83
CA PRO A 193 -75.06 6.11 -9.05
C PRO A 193 -76.20 7.07 -8.71
N LYS A 194 -76.07 8.33 -9.17
CA LYS A 194 -77.10 9.37 -9.11
C LYS A 194 -78.17 9.07 -10.17
N SER A 195 -79.42 8.90 -9.75
CA SER A 195 -80.59 8.74 -10.63
C SER A 195 -80.73 9.90 -11.64
N PRO A 196 -81.28 9.66 -12.85
CA PRO A 196 -81.48 10.70 -13.85
C PRO A 196 -82.51 11.73 -13.40
N ASN A 197 -82.19 12.99 -13.62
CA ASN A 197 -83.05 14.14 -13.39
C ASN A 197 -84.29 14.08 -14.29
N SER A 198 -85.47 14.26 -13.70
CA SER A 198 -86.71 14.55 -14.43
C SER A 198 -86.64 15.93 -15.08
N GLN A 199 -87.04 16.04 -16.35
CA GLN A 199 -87.53 17.30 -16.91
C GLN A 199 -88.59 16.98 -17.99
N VAL A 200 -89.90 17.11 -17.67
CA VAL A 200 -90.82 18.25 -17.98
C VAL A 200 -91.60 17.99 -19.29
N PRO A 201 -92.86 18.45 -19.48
CA PRO A 201 -93.80 19.12 -18.57
C PRO A 201 -94.95 18.25 -18.04
#